data_AF-A0A7C6BGI7-F1
#
_entry.id   AF-A0A7C6BGI7-F1
#
_cell.length_a   1.000
_cell.length_b   1.000
_cell.length_c   1.000
_cell.angle_alpha   90.00
_cell.angle_beta   90.00
_cell.angle_gamma   90.00
#
_symmetry.space_group_name_H-M   'P 1'
#
loop_
_entity.id
_entity.type
_entity.pdbx_description
1 polymer ?
#
loop_
_entity_poly.entity_id
_entity_poly.type
_entity_poly.pdbx_seq_one_letter_code
_entity_poly.pdbx_strand_id
1 'polypeptide(L)'
;DANLQIARILQKLSKIQKKVHSESGKSASLKDVLTYYQGGRFKFNYHVENGLFKYSFPDIGDNKKYEIPLFTDNLSGEKSCFIEVPIDYIFHDELINPRGINNSISKLIKEFDKKNPQLHLSLTRLDEGKIKLFDGQHKAVAQILLGTRKFVVRLFIDPNIDRLTETNTNAGSTLRQIAFDKSIMRQLNNTLYLEKVKKYQEEHSLSEDNFSFSEQQLIDFFKGDGANIKKYIIDSIKHNITNSNNNKLKDYIDFDGKSKELPISYSAFDKTILSAFVSPKIVLSTPIDFNSDEGLNPRELEIDQIVHVLNILAEIIYINKFIPEIGTTRVEKKIIDKKDTDITDDHLVAFRISKEEIIYNWLQYLKMVIKAYFTNTGKIIPEEKIFQTEFPSQLWNNIENFVKNLILLPLWKDRAMANTIFAGKNNYDYWKVIFETGKSVDGAIVLAKPLNFMDMIHYEDI
;
A
#
# COMPACT_ATOMS: atom_id res chain seq x y z
N ASP A 1 -13.86 -0.80 -19.35
CA ASP A 1 -13.58 0.31 -18.41
C ASP A 1 -14.90 1.02 -18.14
N ALA A 2 -15.17 1.45 -16.91
CA ALA A 2 -16.41 2.14 -16.56
C ALA A 2 -16.46 3.58 -17.13
N ASN A 3 -15.30 4.19 -17.41
CA ASN A 3 -15.23 5.46 -18.11
C ASN A 3 -15.17 5.23 -19.64
N LEU A 4 -16.22 5.66 -20.34
CA LEU A 4 -16.37 5.48 -21.79
C LEU A 4 -15.30 6.22 -22.61
N GLN A 5 -14.81 7.36 -22.13
CA GLN A 5 -13.71 8.11 -22.77
C GLN A 5 -12.42 7.29 -22.71
N ILE A 6 -12.07 6.78 -21.54
CA ILE A 6 -10.89 5.93 -21.33
C ILE A 6 -11.00 4.65 -22.15
N ALA A 7 -12.18 4.02 -22.17
CA ALA A 7 -12.43 2.84 -23.00
C ALA A 7 -12.17 3.11 -24.50
N ARG A 8 -12.63 4.26 -25.02
CA ARG A 8 -12.39 4.68 -26.42
C ARG A 8 -10.90 4.89 -26.69
N ILE A 9 -10.17 5.50 -25.76
CA ILE A 9 -8.72 5.72 -25.89
C ILE A 9 -7.97 4.39 -25.91
N LEU A 10 -8.28 3.48 -24.99
CA LEU A 10 -7.69 2.14 -24.94
C LEU A 10 -8.02 1.33 -26.20
N GLN A 11 -9.23 1.48 -26.75
CA GLN A 11 -9.61 0.85 -28.01
C GLN A 11 -8.76 1.37 -29.18
N LYS A 12 -8.46 2.68 -29.23
CA LYS A 12 -7.54 3.24 -30.24
C LYS A 12 -6.15 2.63 -30.14
N LEU A 13 -5.59 2.56 -28.93
CA LEU A 13 -4.29 1.92 -28.72
C LEU A 13 -4.31 0.44 -29.13
N SER A 14 -5.38 -0.29 -28.80
CA SER A 14 -5.53 -1.70 -29.20
C SER A 14 -5.56 -1.87 -30.72
N LYS A 15 -6.17 -0.95 -31.47
CA LYS A 15 -6.11 -0.98 -32.95
C LYS A 15 -4.69 -0.82 -33.47
N ILE A 16 -3.91 0.11 -32.90
CA ILE A 16 -2.49 0.29 -33.24
C ILE A 16 -1.71 -0.99 -32.94
N GLN A 17 -1.89 -1.55 -31.74
CA GLN A 17 -1.23 -2.79 -31.32
C GLN A 17 -1.56 -3.98 -32.22
N LYS A 18 -2.83 -4.17 -32.58
CA LYS A 18 -3.26 -5.24 -33.48
C LYS A 18 -2.65 -5.10 -34.88
N LYS A 19 -2.62 -3.87 -35.43
CA LYS A 19 -2.03 -3.59 -36.73
C LYS A 19 -0.53 -3.94 -36.75
N VAL A 20 0.23 -3.44 -35.76
CA VAL A 20 1.67 -3.72 -35.65
C VAL A 20 1.93 -5.22 -35.48
N HIS A 21 1.13 -5.89 -34.66
CA HIS A 21 1.27 -7.32 -34.44
C HIS A 21 0.98 -8.13 -35.71
N SER A 22 -0.03 -7.75 -36.51
CA SER A 22 -0.31 -8.42 -37.78
C SER A 22 0.76 -8.20 -38.85
N GLU A 23 1.42 -7.03 -38.85
CA GLU A 23 2.43 -6.67 -39.87
C GLU A 23 3.83 -7.20 -39.52
N SER A 24 4.18 -7.28 -38.24
CA SER A 24 5.57 -7.52 -37.80
C SER A 24 5.72 -8.66 -36.77
N GLY A 25 4.62 -9.19 -36.23
CA GLY A 25 4.64 -10.13 -35.11
C GLY A 25 5.07 -9.53 -33.76
N LYS A 26 5.52 -8.26 -33.72
CA LYS A 26 6.02 -7.61 -32.51
C LYS A 26 4.93 -6.86 -31.75
N SER A 27 5.21 -6.53 -30.50
CA SER A 27 4.38 -5.60 -29.72
C SER A 27 4.62 -4.16 -30.18
N ALA A 28 3.56 -3.35 -30.24
CA ALA A 28 3.70 -1.93 -30.57
C ALA A 28 4.57 -1.20 -29.53
N SER A 29 5.39 -0.30 -30.04
CA SER A 29 6.33 0.54 -29.32
C SER A 29 5.89 2.01 -29.36
N LEU A 30 6.65 2.90 -28.72
CA LEU A 30 6.43 4.34 -28.84
C LEU A 30 6.52 4.81 -30.31
N LYS A 31 7.38 4.19 -31.12
CA LYS A 31 7.55 4.51 -32.54
C LYS A 31 6.24 4.38 -33.30
N ASP A 32 5.52 3.28 -33.10
CA ASP A 32 4.28 2.99 -33.82
C ASP A 32 3.17 3.98 -33.46
N VAL A 33 3.12 4.38 -32.18
CA VAL A 33 2.20 5.41 -31.71
C VAL A 33 2.57 6.78 -32.30
N LEU A 34 3.85 7.16 -32.28
CA LEU A 34 4.31 8.39 -32.91
C LEU A 34 3.94 8.41 -34.40
N THR A 35 4.24 7.36 -35.15
CA THR A 35 3.89 7.26 -36.57
C THR A 35 2.39 7.42 -36.81
N TYR A 36 1.55 6.77 -36.00
CA TYR A 36 0.09 6.91 -36.10
C TYR A 36 -0.38 8.37 -35.90
N TYR A 37 0.30 9.11 -35.02
CA TYR A 37 0.00 10.52 -34.72
C TYR A 37 0.86 11.53 -35.50
N GLN A 38 1.57 11.08 -36.54
CA GLN A 38 2.48 11.89 -37.36
C GLN A 38 3.64 12.55 -36.58
N GLY A 39 4.11 11.90 -35.51
CA GLY A 39 5.33 12.24 -34.78
C GLY A 39 6.61 11.68 -35.42
N GLY A 40 7.77 12.12 -34.94
CA GLY A 40 9.09 11.62 -35.35
C GLY A 40 9.40 11.81 -36.83
N ARG A 41 9.13 13.01 -37.37
CA ARG A 41 9.28 13.36 -38.78
C ARG A 41 10.51 14.21 -39.07
N PHE A 42 10.84 15.12 -38.15
CA PHE A 42 11.82 16.17 -38.43
C PHE A 42 13.11 15.99 -37.65
N LYS A 43 14.22 16.39 -38.28
CA LYS A 43 15.52 16.46 -37.61
C LYS A 43 15.61 17.74 -36.79
N PHE A 44 16.24 17.64 -35.64
CA PHE A 44 16.44 18.72 -34.70
C PHE A 44 17.81 19.38 -34.92
N ASN A 45 17.79 20.70 -35.07
CA ASN A 45 18.97 21.54 -35.22
C ASN A 45 19.16 22.39 -33.98
N TYR A 46 20.41 22.55 -33.56
CA TYR A 46 20.76 23.31 -32.37
C TYR A 46 22.16 23.91 -32.50
N HIS A 47 22.45 24.85 -31.62
CA HIS A 47 23.76 25.44 -31.47
C HIS A 47 24.08 25.61 -29.98
N VAL A 48 25.31 25.31 -29.57
CA VAL A 48 25.77 25.53 -28.19
C VAL A 48 26.77 26.67 -28.19
N GLU A 49 26.48 27.71 -27.43
CA GLU A 49 27.33 28.90 -27.33
C GLU A 49 27.34 29.42 -25.90
N ASN A 50 28.51 29.69 -25.33
CA ASN A 50 28.65 30.29 -23.98
C ASN A 50 27.83 29.57 -22.89
N GLY A 51 27.75 28.24 -22.95
CA GLY A 51 26.96 27.44 -21.99
C GLY A 51 25.44 27.52 -22.20
N LEU A 52 24.98 28.16 -23.28
CA LEU A 52 23.58 28.21 -23.69
C LEU A 52 23.33 27.24 -24.83
N PHE A 53 22.23 26.50 -24.73
CA PHE A 53 21.70 25.65 -25.77
C PHE A 53 20.61 26.43 -26.53
N LYS A 54 20.87 26.69 -27.82
CA LYS A 54 20.03 27.49 -28.70
C LYS A 54 19.38 26.60 -29.75
N TYR A 55 18.06 26.71 -29.94
CA TYR A 55 17.32 25.86 -30.88
C TYR A 55 16.03 26.54 -31.40
N SER A 56 15.42 25.93 -32.42
CA SER A 56 14.11 26.31 -32.98
C SER A 56 13.42 25.08 -33.61
N PHE A 57 12.16 25.23 -34.02
CA PHE A 57 11.38 24.15 -34.68
C PHE A 57 10.77 24.63 -36.01
N PRO A 58 11.60 24.96 -37.02
CA PRO A 58 11.15 25.62 -38.24
C PRO A 58 10.21 24.74 -39.10
N ASP A 59 10.36 23.41 -39.08
CA ASP A 59 9.57 22.50 -39.92
C ASP A 59 8.09 22.43 -39.52
N ILE A 60 7.75 22.94 -38.33
CA ILE A 60 6.36 23.10 -37.86
C ILE A 60 5.91 24.57 -37.83
N GLY A 61 6.69 25.47 -38.45
CA GLY A 61 6.42 26.90 -38.52
C GLY A 61 6.82 27.69 -37.26
N ASP A 62 7.48 27.06 -36.29
CA ASP A 62 7.97 27.75 -35.09
C ASP A 62 9.43 28.21 -35.28
N ASN A 63 9.55 29.41 -35.83
CA ASN A 63 10.84 30.08 -36.07
C ASN A 63 11.37 30.83 -34.83
N LYS A 64 10.72 30.69 -33.67
CA LYS A 64 11.21 31.31 -32.45
C LYS A 64 12.56 30.68 -32.07
N LYS A 65 13.53 31.53 -31.75
CA LYS A 65 14.81 31.10 -31.18
C LYS A 65 14.63 30.94 -29.67
N TYR A 66 14.85 29.73 -29.19
CA TYR A 66 14.86 29.40 -27.77
C TYR A 66 16.30 29.34 -27.30
N GLU A 67 16.57 29.90 -26.13
CA GLU A 67 17.88 29.84 -25.48
C GLU A 67 17.69 29.39 -24.04
N ILE A 68 18.37 28.32 -23.65
CA ILE A 68 18.28 27.75 -22.31
C ILE A 68 19.67 27.40 -21.77
N PRO A 69 19.85 27.36 -20.44
CA PRO A 69 21.11 26.91 -19.86
C PRO A 69 21.39 25.43 -20.17
N LEU A 70 22.65 25.14 -20.48
CA LEU A 70 23.18 23.79 -20.54
C LEU A 70 23.77 23.40 -19.19
N PHE A 71 23.27 22.30 -18.61
CA PHE A 71 23.74 21.80 -17.34
C PHE A 71 24.78 20.70 -17.54
N THR A 72 25.76 20.65 -16.65
CA THR A 72 26.74 19.54 -16.57
C THR A 72 26.50 18.81 -15.27
N ASP A 73 26.31 17.50 -15.33
CA ASP A 73 26.17 16.68 -14.14
C ASP A 73 27.51 16.60 -13.38
N ASN A 74 27.50 16.94 -12.09
CA ASN A 74 28.72 17.13 -11.30
C ASN A 74 29.57 15.85 -11.14
N LEU A 75 28.96 14.67 -11.24
CA LEU A 75 29.66 13.40 -11.02
C LEU A 75 30.00 12.71 -12.33
N SER A 76 29.04 12.62 -13.25
CA SER A 76 29.22 11.92 -14.52
C SER A 76 29.84 12.79 -15.61
N GLY A 77 29.73 14.12 -15.50
CA GLY A 77 30.13 15.07 -16.53
C GLY A 77 29.16 15.15 -17.72
N GLU A 78 28.03 14.43 -17.68
CA GLU A 78 27.05 14.40 -18.76
C GLU A 78 26.39 15.77 -18.93
N LYS A 79 26.27 16.21 -20.19
CA LYS A 79 25.65 17.48 -20.54
C LYS A 79 24.18 17.27 -20.86
N SER A 80 23.30 18.08 -20.25
CA SER A 80 21.87 17.98 -20.49
C SER A 80 21.14 19.30 -20.32
N CYS A 81 19.99 19.42 -20.96
CA CYS A 81 19.13 20.60 -20.87
C CYS A 81 17.65 20.18 -20.77
N PHE A 82 16.78 21.11 -20.37
CA PHE A 82 15.34 20.87 -20.22
C PHE A 82 14.57 21.65 -21.29
N ILE A 83 13.89 20.94 -22.18
CA ILE A 83 13.20 21.54 -23.33
C ILE A 83 11.78 21.01 -23.47
N GLU A 84 10.87 21.85 -23.97
CA GLU A 84 9.58 21.41 -24.48
C GLU A 84 9.75 21.04 -25.97
N VAL A 85 9.42 19.79 -26.33
CA VAL A 85 9.64 19.24 -27.67
C VAL A 85 8.31 18.76 -28.28
N PRO A 86 7.95 19.23 -29.48
CA PRO A 86 6.82 18.69 -30.24
C PRO A 86 7.02 17.22 -30.60
N ILE A 87 5.94 16.43 -30.64
CA ILE A 87 6.03 15.00 -31.01
C ILE A 87 6.64 14.78 -32.39
N ASP A 88 6.51 15.77 -33.27
CA ASP A 88 7.07 15.82 -34.61
C ASP A 88 8.61 15.68 -34.65
N TYR A 89 9.30 16.02 -33.55
CA TYR A 89 10.77 15.92 -33.41
C TYR A 89 11.21 14.77 -32.49
N ILE A 90 10.28 14.06 -31.85
CA ILE A 90 10.59 12.98 -30.92
C ILE A 90 10.58 11.64 -31.66
N PHE A 91 11.64 10.86 -31.44
CA PHE A 91 11.81 9.51 -31.95
C PHE A 91 11.86 8.52 -30.78
N HIS A 92 11.52 7.26 -31.04
CA HIS A 92 11.74 6.20 -30.05
C HIS A 92 13.20 5.76 -30.08
N ASP A 93 13.80 5.61 -28.91
CA ASP A 93 15.13 5.01 -28.76
C ASP A 93 15.03 3.49 -28.62
N GLU A 94 15.20 2.77 -29.73
CA GLU A 94 15.21 1.30 -29.76
C GLU A 94 16.49 0.69 -29.16
N LEU A 95 17.56 1.48 -28.97
CA LEU A 95 18.85 0.99 -28.48
C LEU A 95 18.84 0.88 -26.95
N ILE A 96 18.55 2.00 -26.26
CA ILE A 96 18.63 2.08 -24.80
C ILE A 96 17.39 1.44 -24.14
N ASN A 97 16.24 1.48 -24.82
CA ASN A 97 15.00 0.91 -24.28
C ASN A 97 14.13 0.29 -25.38
N PRO A 98 14.40 -0.97 -25.77
CA PRO A 98 13.71 -1.66 -26.87
C PRO A 98 12.28 -2.13 -26.52
N ARG A 99 11.73 -1.75 -25.37
CA ARG A 99 10.50 -2.39 -24.84
C ARG A 99 9.25 -1.92 -25.57
N GLY A 100 8.34 -2.86 -25.82
CA GLY A 100 6.97 -2.55 -26.23
C GLY A 100 6.12 -1.88 -25.15
N ILE A 101 4.97 -1.36 -25.56
CA ILE A 101 3.94 -0.80 -24.67
C ILE A 101 3.25 -1.96 -23.95
N ASN A 102 3.29 -1.94 -22.61
CA ASN A 102 2.69 -3.00 -21.79
C ASN A 102 1.33 -2.56 -21.22
N ASN A 103 0.69 -3.47 -20.48
CA ASN A 103 -0.67 -3.27 -19.94
C ASN A 103 -0.76 -2.18 -18.86
N SER A 104 0.36 -1.75 -18.28
CA SER A 104 0.39 -0.67 -17.28
C SER A 104 -0.01 0.69 -17.85
N ILE A 105 0.00 0.83 -19.19
CA ILE A 105 -0.43 2.04 -19.90
C ILE A 105 -1.83 2.51 -19.50
N SER A 106 -2.74 1.57 -19.18
CA SER A 106 -4.09 1.88 -18.74
C SER A 106 -4.13 2.67 -17.43
N LYS A 107 -3.20 2.40 -16.51
CA LYS A 107 -3.07 3.13 -15.25
C LYS A 107 -2.56 4.54 -15.49
N LEU A 108 -1.57 4.70 -16.37
CA LEU A 108 -1.04 6.03 -16.73
C LEU A 108 -2.06 6.90 -17.47
N ILE A 109 -2.84 6.32 -18.39
CA ILE A 109 -3.93 7.06 -19.06
C ILE A 109 -4.94 7.57 -18.03
N LYS A 110 -5.36 6.72 -17.08
CA LYS A 110 -6.26 7.13 -15.99
C LYS A 110 -5.66 8.22 -15.11
N GLU A 111 -4.37 8.12 -14.80
CA GLU A 111 -3.67 9.09 -13.98
C GLU A 111 -3.64 10.49 -14.62
N PHE A 112 -3.30 10.55 -15.91
CA PHE A 112 -3.23 11.81 -16.65
C PHE A 112 -4.61 12.34 -17.07
N ASP A 113 -5.62 11.48 -17.27
CA ASP A 113 -7.01 11.90 -17.52
C ASP A 113 -7.59 12.67 -16.32
N LYS A 114 -7.13 12.35 -15.09
CA LYS A 114 -7.41 13.13 -13.87
C LYS A 114 -6.69 14.48 -13.79
N LYS A 115 -5.90 14.85 -14.81
CA LYS A 115 -5.05 16.06 -14.87
C LYS A 115 -3.95 16.10 -13.79
N ASN A 116 -3.57 14.95 -13.23
CA ASN A 116 -2.41 14.88 -12.34
C ASN A 116 -1.11 15.12 -13.14
N PRO A 117 -0.14 15.87 -12.60
CA PRO A 117 1.08 16.19 -13.32
C PRO A 117 2.00 14.96 -13.47
N GLN A 118 2.79 14.93 -14.54
CA GLN A 118 3.90 13.99 -14.65
C GLN A 118 5.02 14.40 -13.68
N LEU A 119 5.22 13.61 -12.62
CA LEU A 119 6.22 13.92 -11.58
C LEU A 119 7.67 13.84 -12.06
N HIS A 120 7.99 12.90 -12.97
CA HIS A 120 9.34 12.70 -13.48
C HIS A 120 9.34 12.84 -14.99
N LEU A 121 10.16 13.75 -15.52
CA LEU A 121 10.34 14.04 -16.93
C LEU A 121 10.74 12.80 -17.74
N SER A 122 10.40 12.79 -19.02
CA SER A 122 10.91 11.78 -19.94
C SER A 122 12.36 12.12 -20.31
N LEU A 123 13.21 11.09 -20.45
CA LEU A 123 14.61 11.26 -20.79
C LEU A 123 14.83 10.99 -22.27
N THR A 124 15.56 11.89 -22.91
CA THR A 124 15.88 11.83 -24.33
C THR A 124 17.37 12.05 -24.55
N ARG A 125 17.92 11.51 -25.63
CA ARG A 125 19.27 11.83 -26.09
C ARG A 125 19.23 12.37 -27.51
N LEU A 126 20.21 13.19 -27.85
CA LEU A 126 20.43 13.58 -29.23
C LEU A 126 21.27 12.54 -29.96
N ASP A 127 20.84 12.17 -31.17
CA ASP A 127 21.53 11.19 -32.01
C ASP A 127 21.32 11.53 -33.48
N GLU A 128 22.38 11.95 -34.18
CA GLU A 128 22.32 12.32 -35.60
C GLU A 128 21.19 13.33 -35.95
N GLY A 129 20.99 14.31 -35.07
CA GLY A 129 19.90 15.29 -35.21
C GLY A 129 18.51 14.71 -34.90
N LYS A 130 18.39 13.59 -34.19
CA LYS A 130 17.11 13.05 -33.72
C LYS A 130 17.06 13.09 -32.20
N ILE A 131 15.97 13.61 -31.64
CA ILE A 131 15.71 13.53 -30.20
C ILE A 131 15.08 12.17 -29.91
N LYS A 132 15.88 11.23 -29.41
CA LYS A 132 15.45 9.84 -29.14
C LYS A 132 15.06 9.66 -27.67
N LEU A 133 13.80 9.31 -27.42
CA LEU A 133 13.25 9.05 -26.09
C LEU A 133 13.53 7.61 -25.67
N PHE A 134 14.30 7.47 -24.58
CA PHE A 134 14.71 6.18 -24.03
C PHE A 134 14.09 5.87 -22.66
N ASP A 135 13.69 6.87 -21.87
CA ASP A 135 12.95 6.65 -20.61
C ASP A 135 11.68 7.50 -20.55
N GLY A 136 10.60 6.92 -20.01
CA GLY A 136 9.27 7.51 -19.99
C GLY A 136 8.38 7.14 -21.18
N GLN A 137 8.70 6.09 -21.95
CA GLN A 137 7.95 5.73 -23.16
C GLN A 137 6.44 5.51 -22.92
N HIS A 138 6.06 4.83 -21.82
CA HIS A 138 4.64 4.61 -21.50
C HIS A 138 3.97 5.92 -21.07
N LYS A 139 4.71 6.83 -20.41
CA LYS A 139 4.19 8.17 -20.05
C LYS A 139 3.92 9.01 -21.29
N ALA A 140 4.86 8.97 -22.26
CA ALA A 140 4.72 9.66 -23.53
C ALA A 140 3.50 9.12 -24.30
N VAL A 141 3.39 7.80 -24.48
CA VAL A 141 2.25 7.17 -25.16
C VAL A 141 0.92 7.55 -24.50
N ALA A 142 0.83 7.48 -23.16
CA ALA A 142 -0.42 7.80 -22.45
C ALA A 142 -0.88 9.24 -22.71
N GLN A 143 0.06 10.19 -22.72
CA GLN A 143 -0.24 11.60 -23.00
C GLN A 143 -0.55 11.86 -24.48
N ILE A 144 0.14 11.24 -25.43
CA ILE A 144 -0.21 11.34 -26.87
C ILE A 144 -1.65 10.87 -27.08
N LEU A 145 -2.02 9.75 -26.46
CA LEU A 145 -3.36 9.18 -26.55
C LEU A 145 -4.44 10.10 -25.94
N LEU A 146 -4.09 10.91 -24.94
CA LEU A 146 -4.93 11.95 -24.35
C LEU A 146 -4.92 13.28 -25.13
N GLY A 147 -4.13 13.37 -26.22
CA GLY A 147 -4.12 14.52 -27.13
C GLY A 147 -2.94 15.47 -26.97
N THR A 148 -1.99 15.21 -26.07
CA THR A 148 -0.79 16.02 -25.91
C THR A 148 0.09 15.98 -27.17
N ARG A 149 0.55 17.15 -27.62
CA ARG A 149 1.41 17.31 -28.82
C ARG A 149 2.84 17.77 -28.52
N LYS A 150 3.17 18.04 -27.25
CA LYS A 150 4.48 18.49 -26.81
C LYS A 150 4.85 17.87 -25.46
N PHE A 151 6.14 17.65 -25.22
CA PHE A 151 6.66 17.07 -23.97
C PHE A 151 7.75 17.92 -23.38
N VAL A 152 7.71 18.16 -22.07
CA VAL A 152 8.90 18.61 -21.34
C VAL A 152 9.80 17.39 -21.13
N VAL A 153 11.03 17.47 -21.61
CA VAL A 153 12.01 16.38 -21.55
C VAL A 153 13.35 16.88 -21.03
N ARG A 154 14.13 15.98 -20.44
CA ARG A 154 15.56 16.20 -20.23
C ARG A 154 16.31 15.62 -21.42
N LEU A 155 16.92 16.49 -22.22
CA LEU A 155 17.71 16.13 -23.39
C LEU A 155 19.19 16.04 -23.01
N PHE A 156 19.77 14.86 -23.18
CA PHE A 156 21.21 14.64 -23.11
C PHE A 156 21.88 15.01 -24.45
N ILE A 157 22.96 15.77 -24.38
CA ILE A 157 23.73 16.26 -25.53
C ILE A 157 25.06 15.53 -25.58
N ASP A 158 25.34 14.90 -26.73
CA ASP A 158 26.52 14.07 -26.96
C ASP A 158 26.86 13.12 -25.78
N PRO A 159 25.89 12.35 -25.26
CA PRO A 159 26.13 11.55 -24.06
C PRO A 159 26.97 10.31 -24.33
N ASN A 160 27.58 9.78 -23.26
CA ASN A 160 28.11 8.42 -23.30
C ASN A 160 26.95 7.40 -23.32
N ILE A 161 26.73 6.78 -24.47
CA ILE A 161 25.61 5.86 -24.71
C ILE A 161 25.68 4.63 -23.81
N ASP A 162 26.88 4.05 -23.62
CA ASP A 162 27.05 2.85 -22.80
C ASP A 162 26.70 3.15 -21.34
N ARG A 163 27.18 4.28 -20.81
CA ARG A 163 26.85 4.74 -19.46
C ARG A 163 25.36 4.99 -19.29
N LEU A 164 24.71 5.66 -20.24
CA LEU A 164 23.26 5.87 -20.18
C LEU A 164 22.49 4.55 -20.21
N THR A 165 22.93 3.59 -21.04
CA THR A 165 22.31 2.27 -21.15
C THR A 165 22.43 1.46 -19.86
N GLU A 166 23.62 1.44 -19.27
CA GLU A 166 23.88 0.79 -17.98
C GLU A 166 23.04 1.42 -16.86
N THR A 167 23.06 2.76 -16.77
CA THR A 167 22.32 3.51 -15.75
C THR A 167 20.81 3.28 -15.87
N ASN A 168 20.27 3.32 -17.09
CA ASN A 168 18.85 3.05 -17.35
C ASN A 168 18.45 1.61 -17.01
N THR A 169 19.34 0.65 -17.30
CA THR A 169 19.15 -0.77 -16.95
C THR A 169 19.12 -0.97 -15.43
N ASN A 170 20.05 -0.35 -14.70
CA ASN A 170 20.12 -0.41 -13.24
C ASN A 170 18.88 0.23 -12.58
N ALA A 171 18.46 1.40 -13.06
CA ALA A 171 17.25 2.09 -12.60
C ALA A 171 15.97 1.25 -12.83
N GLY A 172 15.90 0.55 -13.98
CA GLY A 172 14.79 -0.33 -14.32
C GLY A 172 14.77 -1.67 -13.56
N SER A 173 15.84 -2.02 -12.85
CA SER A 173 16.02 -3.31 -12.18
C SER A 173 16.30 -3.16 -10.68
N THR A 174 17.58 -3.11 -10.29
CA THR A 174 18.06 -3.14 -8.90
C THR A 174 17.70 -1.88 -8.11
N LEU A 175 17.69 -0.72 -8.76
CA LEU A 175 17.43 0.58 -8.15
C LEU A 175 15.98 1.05 -8.33
N ARG A 176 15.07 0.14 -8.71
CA ARG A 176 13.66 0.47 -8.95
C ARG A 176 13.10 1.23 -7.75
N GLN A 177 12.40 2.34 -8.02
CA GLN A 177 11.76 3.14 -6.97
C GLN A 177 10.98 2.24 -6.03
N ILE A 178 11.36 2.29 -4.76
CA ILE A 178 10.72 1.53 -3.69
C ILE A 178 9.30 2.09 -3.56
N ALA A 179 8.30 1.23 -3.75
CA ALA A 179 6.92 1.62 -3.48
C ALA A 179 6.81 2.00 -1.99
N PHE A 180 6.03 3.04 -1.68
CA PHE A 180 5.76 3.37 -0.29
C PHE A 180 5.26 2.13 0.47
N ASP A 181 5.82 1.92 1.65
CA ASP A 181 5.35 0.87 2.54
C ASP A 181 3.88 1.13 2.93
N LYS A 182 3.16 0.06 3.30
CA LYS A 182 1.72 0.16 3.55
C LYS A 182 1.36 1.19 4.62
N SER A 183 2.20 1.35 5.65
CA SER A 183 2.02 2.32 6.73
C SER A 183 1.99 3.76 6.19
N ILE A 184 2.94 4.10 5.32
CA ILE A 184 3.01 5.40 4.64
C ILE A 184 1.82 5.58 3.69
N MET A 185 1.44 4.54 2.95
CA MET A 185 0.24 4.58 2.10
C MET A 185 -1.04 4.86 2.90
N ARG A 186 -1.15 4.34 4.14
CA ARG A 186 -2.28 4.63 5.04
C ARG A 186 -2.27 6.08 5.51
N GLN A 187 -1.11 6.62 5.88
CA GLN A 187 -0.98 8.03 6.22
C GLN A 187 -1.37 8.94 5.05
N LEU A 188 -0.90 8.65 3.84
CA LEU A 188 -1.28 9.41 2.65
C LEU A 188 -2.78 9.34 2.37
N ASN A 189 -3.40 8.17 2.52
CA ASN A 189 -4.84 8.02 2.34
C ASN A 189 -5.66 8.72 3.45
N ASN A 190 -5.14 8.79 4.68
CA ASN A 190 -5.71 9.60 5.76
C ASN A 190 -5.68 11.09 5.40
N THR A 191 -4.55 11.61 4.92
CA THR A 191 -4.44 12.99 4.42
C THR A 191 -5.42 13.25 3.28
N LEU A 192 -5.49 12.33 2.30
CA LEU A 192 -6.44 12.45 1.20
C LEU A 192 -7.91 12.44 1.68
N TYR A 193 -8.24 11.66 2.71
CA TYR A 193 -9.58 11.69 3.30
C TYR A 193 -9.91 13.07 3.87
N LEU A 194 -9.03 13.64 4.70
CA LEU A 194 -9.22 14.97 5.29
C LEU A 194 -9.37 16.06 4.22
N GLU A 195 -8.57 16.00 3.16
CA GLU A 195 -8.71 16.91 2.01
C GLU A 195 -10.06 16.76 1.29
N LYS A 196 -10.62 15.55 1.20
CA LYS A 196 -11.96 15.34 0.61
C LYS A 196 -13.07 15.89 1.50
N VAL A 197 -12.95 15.74 2.81
CA VAL A 197 -13.86 16.32 3.81
C VAL A 197 -13.84 17.85 3.69
N LYS A 198 -12.65 18.46 3.74
CA LYS A 198 -12.48 19.91 3.61
C LYS A 198 -13.09 20.44 2.31
N LYS A 199 -12.78 19.80 1.18
CA LYS A 199 -13.35 20.17 -0.11
C LYS A 199 -14.87 20.09 -0.14
N TYR A 200 -15.46 19.08 0.50
CA TYR A 200 -16.92 18.97 0.62
C TYR A 200 -17.50 20.14 1.43
N GLN A 201 -16.87 20.49 2.56
CA GLN A 201 -17.28 21.63 3.39
C GLN A 201 -17.23 22.95 2.61
N GLU A 202 -16.11 23.23 1.92
CA GLU A 202 -15.93 24.44 1.10
C GLU A 202 -17.01 24.55 0.00
N GLU A 203 -17.26 23.48 -0.76
CA GLU A 203 -18.24 23.50 -1.86
C GLU A 203 -19.69 23.61 -1.36
N HIS A 204 -19.98 23.23 -0.10
CA HIS A 204 -21.28 23.39 0.54
C HIS A 204 -21.37 24.61 1.47
N SER A 205 -20.34 25.46 1.50
CA SER A 205 -20.26 26.63 2.39
C SER A 205 -20.45 26.29 3.87
N LEU A 206 -19.96 25.13 4.30
CA LEU A 206 -19.92 24.70 5.69
C LEU A 206 -18.63 25.20 6.35
N SER A 207 -18.67 25.43 7.67
CA SER A 207 -17.46 25.72 8.45
C SER A 207 -16.54 24.50 8.53
N GLU A 208 -15.24 24.73 8.76
CA GLU A 208 -14.24 23.65 8.88
C GLU A 208 -14.56 22.66 10.01
N ASP A 209 -15.24 23.10 11.08
CA ASP A 209 -15.65 22.26 12.21
C ASP A 209 -17.04 21.61 12.04
N ASN A 210 -17.71 21.81 10.91
CA ASN A 210 -19.03 21.24 10.68
C ASN A 210 -18.90 19.86 10.03
N PHE A 211 -19.32 18.82 10.74
CA PHE A 211 -19.28 17.42 10.29
C PHE A 211 -20.69 16.80 10.21
N SER A 212 -21.72 17.65 10.03
CA SER A 212 -23.14 17.26 10.00
C SER A 212 -23.58 16.44 8.78
N PHE A 213 -22.63 15.99 7.96
CA PHE A 213 -22.82 15.16 6.78
C PHE A 213 -22.20 13.78 6.97
N SER A 214 -22.71 12.80 6.24
CA SER A 214 -22.30 11.40 6.34
C SER A 214 -21.16 11.03 5.39
N GLU A 215 -20.48 9.92 5.68
CA GLU A 215 -19.52 9.32 4.75
C GLU A 215 -20.17 8.90 3.43
N GLN A 216 -21.44 8.47 3.47
CA GLN A 216 -22.21 8.14 2.27
C GLN A 216 -22.41 9.37 1.39
N GLN A 217 -22.72 10.54 1.97
CA GLN A 217 -22.83 11.80 1.24
C GLN A 217 -21.50 12.21 0.59
N LEU A 218 -20.36 12.00 1.26
CA LEU A 218 -19.04 12.22 0.65
C LEU A 218 -18.83 11.32 -0.58
N ILE A 219 -19.14 10.02 -0.47
CA ILE A 219 -18.99 9.07 -1.58
C ILE A 219 -19.89 9.47 -2.77
N ASP A 220 -21.13 9.86 -2.49
CA ASP A 220 -22.11 10.22 -3.52
C ASP A 220 -21.81 11.56 -4.19
N PHE A 221 -21.16 12.49 -3.48
CA PHE A 221 -20.74 13.78 -4.00
C PHE A 221 -19.62 13.65 -5.03
N PHE A 222 -18.56 12.91 -4.72
CA PHE A 222 -17.42 12.70 -5.60
C PHE A 222 -17.66 11.54 -6.59
N LYS A 223 -18.69 11.69 -7.42
CA LYS A 223 -19.12 10.70 -8.41
C LYS A 223 -17.94 10.28 -9.31
N GLY A 224 -17.75 8.96 -9.45
CA GLY A 224 -16.65 8.38 -10.22
C GLY A 224 -15.36 8.11 -9.43
N ASP A 225 -15.23 8.62 -8.20
CA ASP A 225 -14.09 8.36 -7.30
C ASP A 225 -14.51 7.67 -5.99
N GLY A 226 -15.77 7.28 -5.84
CA GLY A 226 -16.35 6.71 -4.62
C GLY A 226 -15.62 5.48 -4.06
N ALA A 227 -15.06 4.62 -4.94
CA ALA A 227 -14.25 3.48 -4.50
C ALA A 227 -12.95 3.91 -3.79
N ASN A 228 -12.34 5.01 -4.24
CA ASN A 228 -11.14 5.55 -3.59
C ASN A 228 -11.50 6.26 -2.30
N ILE A 229 -12.63 6.98 -2.24
CA ILE A 229 -13.08 7.64 -1.00
C ILE A 229 -13.41 6.62 0.08
N LYS A 230 -14.12 5.55 -0.30
CA LYS A 230 -14.37 4.43 0.60
C LYS A 230 -13.06 3.84 1.13
N LYS A 231 -12.06 3.69 0.27
CA LYS A 231 -10.73 3.26 0.69
C LYS A 231 -10.08 4.28 1.64
N TYR A 232 -10.16 5.57 1.35
CA TYR A 232 -9.57 6.63 2.18
C TYR A 232 -10.20 6.67 3.59
N ILE A 233 -11.52 6.52 3.70
CA ILE A 233 -12.24 6.40 4.98
C ILE A 233 -11.70 5.23 5.80
N ILE A 234 -11.70 4.02 5.23
CA ILE A 234 -11.25 2.81 5.93
C ILE A 234 -9.77 2.92 6.32
N ASP A 235 -8.96 3.53 5.46
CA ASP A 235 -7.54 3.73 5.71
C ASP A 235 -7.28 4.79 6.79
N SER A 236 -8.12 5.82 6.87
CA SER A 236 -8.12 6.82 7.94
C SER A 236 -8.45 6.19 9.29
N ILE A 237 -9.48 5.35 9.39
CA ILE A 237 -9.84 4.63 10.63
C ILE A 237 -8.68 3.75 11.09
N LYS A 238 -8.14 2.92 10.19
CA LYS A 238 -6.97 2.09 10.47
C LYS A 238 -5.77 2.91 10.90
N HIS A 239 -5.52 4.06 10.28
CA HIS A 239 -4.44 4.98 10.64
C HIS A 239 -4.63 5.55 12.04
N ASN A 240 -5.84 5.99 12.39
CA ASN A 240 -6.17 6.55 13.70
C ASN A 240 -6.03 5.51 14.82
N ILE A 241 -6.48 4.27 14.60
CA ILE A 241 -6.25 3.16 15.55
C ILE A 241 -4.75 2.91 15.74
N THR A 242 -4.01 2.80 14.63
CA THR A 242 -2.58 2.47 14.65
C THR A 242 -1.76 3.56 15.36
N ASN A 243 -2.07 4.83 15.08
CA ASN A 243 -1.29 5.97 15.54
C ASN A 243 -1.86 6.68 16.77
N SER A 244 -2.96 6.19 17.34
CA SER A 244 -3.50 6.70 18.60
C SER A 244 -2.41 6.76 19.67
N ASN A 245 -2.34 7.88 20.39
CA ASN A 245 -1.40 8.06 21.50
C ASN A 245 -1.64 7.05 22.64
N ASN A 246 -2.85 6.51 22.72
CA ASN A 246 -3.23 5.54 23.73
C ASN A 246 -2.96 4.09 23.31
N ASN A 247 -2.50 3.83 22.07
CA ASN A 247 -2.25 2.48 21.59
C ASN A 247 -0.88 1.96 22.07
N LYS A 248 -0.89 1.18 23.15
CA LYS A 248 0.30 0.55 23.75
C LYS A 248 0.89 -0.56 22.88
N LEU A 249 0.10 -1.17 21.98
CA LEU A 249 0.60 -2.21 21.08
C LEU A 249 1.51 -1.62 20.00
N LYS A 250 1.42 -0.32 19.73
CA LYS A 250 2.21 0.40 18.72
C LYS A 250 3.72 0.16 18.87
N ASP A 251 4.21 0.08 20.10
CA ASP A 251 5.63 -0.11 20.43
C ASP A 251 6.14 -1.53 20.08
N TYR A 252 5.23 -2.46 19.78
CA TYR A 252 5.55 -3.84 19.41
C TYR A 252 5.28 -4.14 17.93
N ILE A 253 5.08 -3.10 17.11
CA ILE A 253 4.84 -3.20 15.67
C ILE A 253 6.05 -2.68 14.89
N ASP A 254 6.65 -3.52 14.06
CA ASP A 254 7.66 -3.12 13.08
C ASP A 254 7.00 -2.51 11.83
N PHE A 255 7.04 -1.18 11.75
CA PHE A 255 6.47 -0.39 10.65
C PHE A 255 7.19 -0.54 9.32
N ASP A 256 8.49 -0.84 9.36
CA ASP A 256 9.34 -0.97 8.16
C ASP A 256 9.30 -2.40 7.61
N GLY A 257 8.87 -3.37 8.42
CA GLY A 257 8.76 -4.79 8.06
C GLY A 257 10.10 -5.47 7.79
N LYS A 258 11.20 -4.84 8.18
CA LYS A 258 12.59 -5.27 7.96
C LYS A 258 13.34 -5.51 9.27
N SER A 259 12.84 -4.95 10.37
CA SER A 259 13.42 -5.16 11.69
C SER A 259 13.06 -6.55 12.19
N LYS A 260 13.96 -7.12 12.98
CA LYS A 260 13.72 -8.36 13.73
C LYS A 260 13.70 -8.10 15.23
N GLU A 261 13.60 -6.85 15.65
CA GLU A 261 13.57 -6.46 17.05
C GLU A 261 12.16 -6.57 17.63
N LEU A 262 11.12 -6.32 16.82
CA LEU A 262 9.72 -6.32 17.27
C LEU A 262 8.96 -7.58 16.82
N PRO A 263 7.95 -8.03 17.61
CA PRO A 263 7.30 -9.31 17.40
C PRO A 263 6.29 -9.32 16.24
N ILE A 264 5.69 -8.17 15.91
CA ILE A 264 4.65 -8.08 14.89
C ILE A 264 5.13 -7.16 13.76
N SER A 265 5.18 -7.66 12.52
CA SER A 265 5.35 -6.76 11.37
C SER A 265 4.06 -5.98 11.10
N TYR A 266 4.17 -4.76 10.57
CA TYR A 266 2.99 -3.98 10.19
C TYR A 266 2.12 -4.69 9.15
N SER A 267 2.73 -5.48 8.26
CA SER A 267 2.01 -6.32 7.30
C SER A 267 1.13 -7.36 7.99
N ALA A 268 1.66 -8.03 9.02
CA ALA A 268 0.91 -8.99 9.83
C ALA A 268 -0.22 -8.27 10.59
N PHE A 269 0.10 -7.17 11.28
CA PHE A 269 -0.87 -6.33 12.00
C PHE A 269 -2.04 -5.88 11.11
N ASP A 270 -1.77 -5.42 9.88
CA ASP A 270 -2.80 -4.99 8.93
C ASP A 270 -3.69 -6.15 8.47
N LYS A 271 -3.10 -7.30 8.11
CA LYS A 271 -3.86 -8.45 7.59
C LYS A 271 -4.66 -9.19 8.64
N THR A 272 -4.20 -9.17 9.89
CA THR A 272 -4.84 -9.91 10.98
C THR A 272 -5.70 -8.97 11.82
N ILE A 273 -5.10 -8.17 12.69
CA ILE A 273 -5.79 -7.35 13.68
C ILE A 273 -6.67 -6.28 13.02
N LEU A 274 -6.09 -5.40 12.19
CA LEU A 274 -6.86 -4.30 11.60
C LEU A 274 -7.94 -4.81 10.64
N SER A 275 -7.68 -5.88 9.89
CA SER A 275 -8.67 -6.44 8.96
C SER A 275 -9.72 -7.31 9.65
N ALA A 276 -9.45 -7.84 10.84
CA ALA A 276 -10.43 -8.55 11.65
C ALA A 276 -11.45 -7.61 12.31
N PHE A 277 -11.01 -6.41 12.70
CA PHE A 277 -11.82 -5.46 13.48
C PHE A 277 -12.39 -4.29 12.67
N VAL A 278 -11.70 -3.81 11.64
CA VAL A 278 -12.19 -2.72 10.78
C VAL A 278 -12.77 -3.29 9.49
N SER A 279 -14.09 -3.21 9.34
CA SER A 279 -14.77 -3.77 8.17
C SER A 279 -14.75 -2.80 6.99
N PRO A 280 -14.23 -3.21 5.81
CA PRO A 280 -14.29 -2.40 4.61
C PRO A 280 -15.72 -2.27 4.06
N LYS A 281 -16.71 -2.97 4.63
CA LYS A 281 -18.11 -2.86 4.19
C LYS A 281 -18.82 -1.66 4.80
N ILE A 282 -18.34 -1.10 5.92
CA ILE A 282 -19.04 -0.03 6.63
C ILE A 282 -18.71 1.32 6.02
N VAL A 283 -19.77 2.02 5.66
CA VAL A 283 -19.80 3.46 5.39
C VAL A 283 -20.94 4.01 6.23
N LEU A 284 -20.69 5.08 7.00
CA LEU A 284 -21.72 5.72 7.80
C LEU A 284 -22.73 6.45 6.90
N SER A 285 -24.01 6.19 7.15
CA SER A 285 -25.13 6.95 6.60
C SER A 285 -25.61 8.05 7.55
N THR A 286 -25.17 8.01 8.80
CA THR A 286 -25.37 9.08 9.79
C THR A 286 -24.33 10.17 9.60
N PRO A 287 -24.58 11.40 10.10
CA PRO A 287 -23.57 12.45 10.19
C PRO A 287 -22.26 11.95 10.82
N ILE A 288 -21.13 12.51 10.39
CA ILE A 288 -19.81 12.14 10.92
C ILE A 288 -19.69 12.53 12.40
N ASP A 289 -20.30 13.64 12.81
CA ASP A 289 -20.39 14.09 14.21
C ASP A 289 -21.54 13.46 15.02
N PHE A 290 -22.28 12.51 14.45
CA PHE A 290 -23.45 11.93 15.10
C PHE A 290 -23.14 11.42 16.51
N ASN A 291 -23.82 11.96 17.53
CA ASN A 291 -23.63 11.66 18.95
C ASN A 291 -22.19 11.82 19.50
N SER A 292 -21.35 12.64 18.86
CA SER A 292 -19.98 12.91 19.33
C SER A 292 -19.98 13.60 20.70
N ASP A 293 -20.87 14.57 20.93
CA ASP A 293 -20.99 15.28 22.21
C ASP A 293 -21.38 14.36 23.39
N GLU A 294 -22.02 13.23 23.10
CA GLU A 294 -22.42 12.21 24.08
C GLU A 294 -21.34 11.12 24.26
N GLY A 295 -20.26 11.15 23.47
CA GLY A 295 -19.24 10.09 23.41
C GLY A 295 -19.74 8.78 22.79
N LEU A 296 -20.85 8.83 22.05
CA LEU A 296 -21.51 7.67 21.44
C LEU A 296 -21.38 7.65 19.91
N ASN A 297 -20.44 8.42 19.37
CA ASN A 297 -20.19 8.42 17.95
C ASN A 297 -19.70 7.04 17.46
N PRO A 298 -20.31 6.45 16.43
CA PRO A 298 -19.96 5.12 15.97
C PRO A 298 -18.48 4.94 15.57
N ARG A 299 -17.83 5.97 14.98
CA ARG A 299 -16.42 5.89 14.57
C ARG A 299 -15.48 6.12 15.73
N GLU A 300 -15.81 7.04 16.63
CA GLU A 300 -15.02 7.24 17.86
C GLU A 300 -15.05 5.96 18.70
N LEU A 301 -16.24 5.39 18.95
CA LEU A 301 -16.38 4.09 19.62
C LEU A 301 -15.61 2.98 18.90
N GLU A 302 -15.67 2.90 17.57
CA GLU A 302 -14.92 1.90 16.81
C GLU A 302 -13.41 2.02 17.03
N ILE A 303 -12.88 3.24 16.95
CA ILE A 303 -11.45 3.50 17.14
C ILE A 303 -11.05 3.20 18.59
N ASP A 304 -11.76 3.78 19.56
CA ASP A 304 -11.38 3.71 20.98
C ASP A 304 -11.50 2.30 21.54
N GLN A 305 -12.56 1.56 21.19
CA GLN A 305 -12.73 0.18 21.64
C GLN A 305 -11.71 -0.76 21.00
N ILE A 306 -11.35 -0.56 19.72
CA ILE A 306 -10.27 -1.33 19.11
C ILE A 306 -8.95 -1.02 19.81
N VAL A 307 -8.64 0.26 20.07
CA VAL A 307 -7.44 0.66 20.83
C VAL A 307 -7.43 0.04 22.22
N HIS A 308 -8.57 -0.06 22.91
CA HIS A 308 -8.69 -0.76 24.18
C HIS A 308 -8.32 -2.25 24.05
N VAL A 309 -8.83 -2.95 23.03
CA VAL A 309 -8.40 -4.33 22.75
C VAL A 309 -6.89 -4.39 22.52
N LEU A 310 -6.31 -3.47 21.73
CA LEU A 310 -4.87 -3.43 21.49
C LEU A 310 -4.07 -3.25 22.80
N ASN A 311 -4.58 -2.44 23.73
CA ASN A 311 -3.96 -2.24 25.03
C ASN A 311 -4.00 -3.50 25.90
N ILE A 312 -5.12 -4.22 25.90
CA ILE A 312 -5.24 -5.52 26.58
C ILE A 312 -4.20 -6.51 26.00
N LEU A 313 -4.06 -6.56 24.67
CA LEU A 313 -3.05 -7.40 24.02
C LEU A 313 -1.62 -6.96 24.40
N ALA A 314 -1.34 -5.65 24.41
CA ALA A 314 -0.05 -5.10 24.81
C ALA A 314 0.33 -5.51 26.24
N GLU A 315 -0.57 -5.28 27.19
CA GLU A 315 -0.35 -5.53 28.61
C GLU A 315 -0.22 -7.02 28.93
N ILE A 316 -1.07 -7.86 28.35
CA ILE A 316 -1.08 -9.29 28.65
C ILE A 316 0.06 -10.00 27.91
N ILE A 317 0.36 -9.66 26.66
CA ILE A 317 1.28 -10.45 25.85
C ILE A 317 2.71 -9.89 25.87
N TYR A 318 2.88 -8.56 25.88
CA TYR A 318 4.17 -7.96 25.50
C TYR A 318 4.85 -7.16 26.61
N ILE A 319 4.10 -6.32 27.33
CA ILE A 319 4.66 -5.43 28.36
C ILE A 319 5.32 -6.27 29.46
N ASN A 320 6.60 -5.99 29.71
CA ASN A 320 7.48 -6.71 30.64
C ASN A 320 7.65 -8.22 30.34
N LYS A 321 7.29 -8.68 29.14
CA LYS A 321 7.34 -10.08 28.72
C LYS A 321 8.19 -10.28 27.46
N PHE A 322 7.96 -9.46 26.44
CA PHE A 322 8.76 -9.45 25.23
C PHE A 322 10.01 -8.58 25.42
N ILE A 323 11.15 -9.04 24.90
CA ILE A 323 12.47 -8.45 25.12
C ILE A 323 13.04 -8.04 23.74
N PRO A 324 13.01 -6.75 23.37
CA PRO A 324 13.44 -6.28 22.05
C PRO A 324 14.89 -6.64 21.70
N GLU A 325 15.78 -6.68 22.69
CA GLU A 325 17.20 -7.00 22.51
C GLU A 325 17.41 -8.45 22.03
N ILE A 326 16.52 -9.36 22.42
CA ILE A 326 16.50 -10.74 21.90
C ILE A 326 15.84 -10.76 20.52
N GLY A 327 14.74 -10.02 20.39
CA GLY A 327 13.96 -9.90 19.17
C GLY A 327 13.40 -11.23 18.67
N THR A 328 13.09 -11.30 17.37
CA THR A 328 12.48 -12.46 16.71
C THR A 328 13.47 -13.29 15.91
N THR A 329 14.75 -12.89 15.90
CA THR A 329 15.75 -13.49 15.00
C THR A 329 16.08 -14.92 15.40
N ARG A 330 15.63 -15.87 14.57
CA ARG A 330 16.00 -17.29 14.68
C ARG A 330 15.68 -17.88 16.06
N VAL A 331 14.67 -17.38 16.77
CA VAL A 331 14.26 -17.85 18.12
C VAL A 331 14.09 -19.37 18.16
N GLU A 332 13.25 -19.94 17.28
CA GLU A 332 13.04 -21.41 17.23
C GLU A 332 14.35 -22.17 16.94
N LYS A 333 15.21 -21.62 16.08
CA LYS A 333 16.49 -22.26 15.75
C LYS A 333 17.47 -22.20 16.92
N LYS A 334 17.53 -21.09 17.66
CA LYS A 334 18.33 -20.98 18.89
C LYS A 334 17.90 -22.07 19.89
N ILE A 335 16.61 -22.31 20.04
CA ILE A 335 16.07 -23.38 20.90
C ILE A 335 16.51 -24.77 20.39
N ILE A 336 16.37 -25.05 19.09
CA ILE A 336 16.80 -26.32 18.48
C ILE A 336 18.31 -26.56 18.68
N ASP A 337 19.11 -25.51 18.50
CA ASP A 337 20.57 -25.56 18.61
C ASP A 337 21.05 -25.52 20.08
N LYS A 338 20.13 -25.48 21.08
CA LYS A 338 20.40 -25.33 22.52
C LYS A 338 21.23 -24.09 22.88
N LYS A 339 20.93 -22.98 22.21
CA LYS A 339 21.55 -21.65 22.35
C LYS A 339 20.51 -20.59 22.74
N ASP A 340 19.62 -20.95 23.66
CA ASP A 340 18.45 -20.17 24.08
C ASP A 340 18.53 -19.69 25.53
N THR A 341 19.73 -19.61 26.11
CA THR A 341 19.95 -19.19 27.51
C THR A 341 19.42 -17.78 27.81
N ASP A 342 19.32 -16.93 26.79
CA ASP A 342 18.76 -15.59 26.85
C ASP A 342 17.22 -15.57 26.73
N ILE A 343 16.59 -16.63 26.20
CA ILE A 343 15.17 -16.65 25.83
C ILE A 343 14.30 -17.14 27.00
N THR A 344 13.62 -16.19 27.65
CA THR A 344 12.65 -16.48 28.71
C THR A 344 11.38 -17.15 28.15
N ASP A 345 10.63 -17.84 29.02
CA ASP A 345 9.33 -18.42 28.64
C ASP A 345 8.36 -17.33 28.18
N ASP A 346 8.32 -16.20 28.88
CA ASP A 346 7.47 -15.06 28.52
C ASP A 346 7.82 -14.49 27.15
N HIS A 347 9.11 -14.35 26.84
CA HIS A 347 9.55 -13.91 25.51
C HIS A 347 9.14 -14.91 24.44
N LEU A 348 9.31 -16.22 24.71
CA LEU A 348 8.96 -17.27 23.77
C LEU A 348 7.45 -17.31 23.49
N VAL A 349 6.63 -17.15 24.53
CA VAL A 349 5.16 -17.07 24.41
C VAL A 349 4.78 -15.86 23.56
N ALA A 350 5.31 -14.67 23.90
CA ALA A 350 5.06 -13.45 23.16
C ALA A 350 5.47 -13.59 21.69
N PHE A 351 6.64 -14.13 21.40
CA PHE A 351 7.10 -14.37 20.03
C PHE A 351 6.19 -15.34 19.26
N ARG A 352 5.83 -16.48 19.86
CA ARG A 352 5.05 -17.52 19.16
C ARG A 352 3.63 -17.07 18.89
N ILE A 353 2.96 -16.45 19.85
CA ILE A 353 1.58 -15.99 19.67
C ILE A 353 1.47 -14.87 18.63
N SER A 354 2.56 -14.15 18.35
CA SER A 354 2.62 -13.05 17.38
C SER A 354 2.77 -13.47 15.92
N LYS A 355 2.97 -14.75 15.59
CA LYS A 355 3.10 -15.16 14.18
C LYS A 355 1.80 -14.87 13.44
N GLU A 356 1.89 -14.33 12.21
CA GLU A 356 0.74 -13.85 11.43
C GLU A 356 -0.37 -14.90 11.35
N GLU A 357 -0.01 -16.15 11.09
CA GLU A 357 -0.94 -17.26 10.98
C GLU A 357 -1.62 -17.67 12.29
N ILE A 358 -0.97 -17.43 13.42
CA ILE A 358 -1.50 -17.70 14.75
C ILE A 358 -2.45 -16.58 15.17
N ILE A 359 -2.02 -15.31 15.03
CA ILE A 359 -2.85 -14.13 15.28
C ILE A 359 -4.17 -14.22 14.52
N TYR A 360 -4.09 -14.51 13.22
CA TYR A 360 -5.28 -14.62 12.38
C TYR A 360 -6.33 -15.58 12.96
N ASN A 361 -5.89 -16.74 13.46
CA ASN A 361 -6.75 -17.81 13.93
C ASN A 361 -7.32 -17.55 15.32
N TRP A 362 -6.51 -17.18 16.31
CA TRP A 362 -7.06 -16.94 17.66
C TRP A 362 -7.95 -15.69 17.73
N LEU A 363 -7.74 -14.70 16.85
CA LEU A 363 -8.64 -13.56 16.73
C LEU A 363 -10.06 -13.95 16.30
N GLN A 364 -10.24 -15.05 15.57
CA GLN A 364 -11.58 -15.54 15.25
C GLN A 364 -12.34 -15.95 16.52
N TYR A 365 -11.66 -16.61 17.44
CA TYR A 365 -12.22 -16.99 18.74
C TYR A 365 -12.51 -15.76 19.61
N LEU A 366 -11.64 -14.74 19.60
CA LEU A 366 -11.91 -13.48 20.30
C LEU A 366 -13.18 -12.79 19.74
N LYS A 367 -13.37 -12.79 18.42
CA LYS A 367 -14.61 -12.29 17.81
C LYS A 367 -15.83 -13.09 18.23
N MET A 368 -15.70 -14.41 18.39
CA MET A 368 -16.77 -15.27 18.89
C MET A 368 -17.12 -14.95 20.35
N VAL A 369 -16.13 -14.67 21.21
CA VAL A 369 -16.36 -14.18 22.58
C VAL A 369 -17.25 -12.94 22.56
N ILE A 370 -16.90 -11.96 21.70
CA ILE A 370 -17.65 -10.72 21.62
C ILE A 370 -19.09 -10.95 21.13
N LYS A 371 -19.23 -11.72 20.05
CA LYS A 371 -20.54 -12.05 19.47
C LYS A 371 -21.42 -12.84 20.43
N ALA A 372 -20.85 -13.80 21.15
CA ALA A 372 -21.57 -14.63 22.11
C ALA A 372 -22.14 -13.80 23.27
N TYR A 373 -21.38 -12.82 23.77
CA TYR A 373 -21.87 -11.92 24.82
C TYR A 373 -23.14 -11.18 24.40
N PHE A 374 -23.14 -10.56 23.22
CA PHE A 374 -24.32 -9.85 22.71
C PHE A 374 -25.49 -10.81 22.45
N THR A 375 -25.21 -11.98 21.87
CA THR A 375 -26.24 -13.00 21.60
C THR A 375 -26.91 -13.47 22.89
N ASN A 376 -26.13 -13.76 23.93
CA ASN A 376 -26.63 -14.23 25.23
C ASN A 376 -27.39 -13.13 26.01
N THR A 377 -27.10 -11.85 25.74
CA THR A 377 -27.83 -10.71 26.31
C THR A 377 -29.03 -10.29 25.46
N GLY A 378 -29.40 -11.10 24.45
CA GLY A 378 -30.57 -10.86 23.59
C GLY A 378 -30.38 -9.78 22.53
N LYS A 379 -29.14 -9.30 22.31
CA LYS A 379 -28.80 -8.30 21.30
C LYS A 379 -28.26 -8.96 20.05
N ILE A 380 -28.88 -8.68 18.90
CA ILE A 380 -28.38 -9.09 17.59
C ILE A 380 -27.65 -7.91 16.96
N ILE A 381 -26.32 -7.97 16.92
CA ILE A 381 -25.47 -6.92 16.33
C ILE A 381 -24.80 -7.47 15.06
N PRO A 382 -24.86 -6.75 13.93
CA PRO A 382 -24.11 -7.11 12.73
C PRO A 382 -22.62 -7.21 13.05
N GLU A 383 -21.95 -8.26 12.57
CA GLU A 383 -20.55 -8.53 12.89
C GLU A 383 -19.64 -7.36 12.52
N GLU A 384 -19.94 -6.70 11.40
CA GLU A 384 -19.19 -5.54 10.96
C GLU A 384 -19.29 -4.36 11.94
N LYS A 385 -20.42 -4.19 12.64
CA LYS A 385 -20.70 -3.04 13.52
C LYS A 385 -20.44 -3.30 14.99
N ILE A 386 -19.82 -4.44 15.32
CA ILE A 386 -19.58 -4.84 16.72
C ILE A 386 -18.86 -3.73 17.48
N PHE A 387 -17.75 -3.20 16.95
CA PHE A 387 -16.98 -2.14 17.61
C PHE A 387 -17.63 -0.74 17.52
N GLN A 388 -18.72 -0.58 16.77
CA GLN A 388 -19.53 0.65 16.77
C GLN A 388 -20.59 0.65 17.87
N THR A 389 -20.67 -0.42 18.66
CA THR A 389 -21.55 -0.54 19.82
C THR A 389 -20.71 -0.56 21.08
N GLU A 390 -21.08 0.25 22.06
CA GLU A 390 -20.39 0.29 23.36
C GLU A 390 -20.39 -1.08 24.05
N PHE A 391 -19.21 -1.51 24.49
CA PHE A 391 -18.97 -2.76 25.20
C PHE A 391 -19.16 -2.55 26.71
N PRO A 392 -20.08 -3.31 27.34
CA PRO A 392 -20.22 -3.27 28.79
C PRO A 392 -18.97 -3.80 29.51
N SER A 393 -18.75 -3.41 30.76
CA SER A 393 -17.58 -3.82 31.56
C SER A 393 -17.38 -5.34 31.63
N GLN A 394 -18.47 -6.11 31.70
CA GLN A 394 -18.38 -7.58 31.72
C GLN A 394 -17.80 -8.15 30.42
N LEU A 395 -18.09 -7.51 29.28
CA LEU A 395 -17.52 -7.93 28.01
C LEU A 395 -16.01 -7.69 27.96
N TRP A 396 -15.55 -6.56 28.52
CA TRP A 396 -14.12 -6.30 28.68
C TRP A 396 -13.43 -7.35 29.55
N ASN A 397 -14.04 -7.72 30.68
CA ASN A 397 -13.53 -8.81 31.53
C ASN A 397 -13.42 -10.13 30.75
N ASN A 398 -14.42 -10.46 29.93
CA ASN A 398 -14.41 -11.68 29.12
C ASN A 398 -13.28 -11.66 28.08
N ILE A 399 -13.06 -10.52 27.41
CA ILE A 399 -11.95 -10.31 26.46
C ILE A 399 -10.61 -10.50 27.17
N GLU A 400 -10.43 -9.88 28.32
CA GLU A 400 -9.21 -9.96 29.12
C GLU A 400 -8.92 -11.40 29.56
N ASN A 401 -9.92 -12.09 30.12
CA ASN A 401 -9.80 -13.49 30.54
C ASN A 401 -9.46 -14.41 29.37
N PHE A 402 -10.10 -14.21 28.21
CA PHE A 402 -9.79 -14.97 27.01
C PHE A 402 -8.30 -14.84 26.63
N VAL A 403 -7.76 -13.63 26.61
CA VAL A 403 -6.36 -13.40 26.24
C VAL A 403 -5.41 -13.98 27.30
N LYS A 404 -5.72 -13.83 28.60
CA LYS A 404 -4.94 -14.45 29.69
C LYS A 404 -4.89 -15.97 29.56
N ASN A 405 -6.04 -16.61 29.41
CA ASN A 405 -6.12 -18.07 29.26
C ASN A 405 -5.47 -18.55 27.97
N LEU A 406 -5.52 -17.75 26.90
CA LEU A 406 -4.84 -18.06 25.65
C LEU A 406 -3.32 -18.13 25.82
N ILE A 407 -2.70 -17.16 26.50
CA ILE A 407 -1.23 -17.16 26.70
C ILE A 407 -0.76 -18.22 27.68
N LEU A 408 -1.65 -18.72 28.57
CA LEU A 408 -1.33 -19.77 29.53
C LEU A 408 -1.30 -21.18 28.91
N LEU A 409 -1.74 -21.34 27.65
CA LEU A 409 -1.72 -22.65 27.01
C LEU A 409 -0.28 -23.22 26.99
N PRO A 410 -0.07 -24.49 27.41
CA PRO A 410 1.26 -25.06 27.58
C PRO A 410 2.12 -25.07 26.30
N LEU A 411 1.48 -25.13 25.13
CA LEU A 411 2.14 -25.25 23.84
C LEU A 411 3.12 -24.08 23.56
N TRP A 412 2.85 -22.90 24.12
CA TRP A 412 3.62 -21.70 23.83
C TRP A 412 5.02 -21.75 24.42
N LYS A 413 5.16 -22.28 25.64
CA LYS A 413 6.44 -22.41 26.35
C LYS A 413 7.16 -23.74 26.09
N ASP A 414 6.50 -24.71 25.45
CA ASP A 414 7.10 -26.01 25.16
C ASP A 414 8.21 -25.89 24.11
N ARG A 415 9.47 -25.98 24.57
CA ARG A 415 10.67 -25.93 23.71
C ARG A 415 10.82 -27.17 22.83
N ALA A 416 10.28 -28.33 23.23
CA ALA A 416 10.35 -29.54 22.41
C ALA A 416 9.55 -29.39 21.10
N MET A 417 8.55 -28.51 21.07
CA MET A 417 7.75 -28.21 19.89
C MET A 417 8.47 -27.33 18.84
N ALA A 418 9.65 -26.79 19.15
CA ALA A 418 10.38 -25.89 18.24
C ALA A 418 10.74 -26.55 16.89
N ASN A 419 11.10 -27.84 16.92
CA ASN A 419 11.50 -28.60 15.72
C ASN A 419 10.31 -29.30 15.00
N THR A 420 9.11 -29.23 15.57
CA THR A 420 7.93 -29.95 15.06
C THR A 420 6.82 -28.96 14.71
N ILE A 421 6.05 -28.50 15.70
CA ILE A 421 4.86 -27.68 15.52
C ILE A 421 5.21 -26.27 15.02
N PHE A 422 6.30 -25.70 15.53
CA PHE A 422 6.73 -24.36 15.18
C PHE A 422 7.81 -24.29 14.09
N ALA A 423 8.19 -25.45 13.54
CA ALA A 423 9.15 -25.54 12.45
C ALA A 423 8.46 -25.33 11.09
N GLY A 424 9.18 -24.71 10.15
CA GLY A 424 8.70 -24.52 8.78
C GLY A 424 7.79 -23.31 8.58
N LYS A 425 7.19 -23.22 7.39
CA LYS A 425 6.22 -22.18 7.03
C LYS A 425 4.82 -22.75 7.20
N ASN A 426 4.19 -22.46 8.33
CA ASN A 426 2.81 -22.84 8.60
C ASN A 426 1.85 -21.82 7.97
N ASN A 427 0.71 -22.30 7.47
CA ASN A 427 -0.33 -21.46 6.89
C ASN A 427 -1.50 -21.27 7.87
N TYR A 428 -2.51 -20.49 7.48
CA TYR A 428 -3.69 -20.28 8.30
C TYR A 428 -4.44 -21.59 8.62
N ASP A 429 -4.59 -22.49 7.64
CA ASP A 429 -5.33 -23.74 7.82
C ASP A 429 -4.65 -24.68 8.83
N TYR A 430 -3.32 -24.69 8.88
CA TYR A 430 -2.56 -25.48 9.84
C TYR A 430 -2.93 -25.15 11.29
N TRP A 431 -2.92 -23.86 11.64
CA TRP A 431 -3.26 -23.40 12.99
C TRP A 431 -4.76 -23.45 13.27
N LYS A 432 -5.58 -23.28 12.24
CA LYS A 432 -7.02 -23.49 12.35
C LYS A 432 -7.33 -24.91 12.82
N VAL A 433 -6.76 -25.93 12.16
CA VAL A 433 -6.96 -27.34 12.52
C VAL A 433 -6.47 -27.61 13.94
N ILE A 434 -5.32 -27.06 14.34
CA ILE A 434 -4.79 -27.21 15.69
C ILE A 434 -5.76 -26.64 16.73
N PHE A 435 -6.29 -25.43 16.54
CA PHE A 435 -7.22 -24.85 17.50
C PHE A 435 -8.59 -25.54 17.50
N GLU A 436 -9.07 -26.01 16.35
CA GLU A 436 -10.37 -26.70 16.24
C GLU A 436 -10.35 -28.14 16.75
N THR A 437 -9.21 -28.83 16.69
CA THR A 437 -9.13 -30.28 16.99
C THR A 437 -8.16 -30.63 18.12
N GLY A 438 -7.27 -29.72 18.48
CA GLY A 438 -6.14 -29.95 19.36
C GLY A 438 -4.98 -30.74 18.73
N LYS A 439 -5.04 -31.05 17.43
CA LYS A 439 -4.05 -31.87 16.73
C LYS A 439 -3.47 -31.16 15.51
N SER A 440 -2.23 -31.46 15.16
CA SER A 440 -1.65 -31.04 13.87
C SER A 440 -2.28 -31.79 12.71
N VAL A 441 -2.04 -31.32 11.48
CA VAL A 441 -2.51 -31.97 10.24
C VAL A 441 -2.01 -33.41 10.13
N ASP A 442 -0.82 -33.69 10.68
CA ASP A 442 -0.22 -35.03 10.70
C ASP A 442 -0.68 -35.89 11.90
N GLY A 443 -1.62 -35.40 12.70
CA GLY A 443 -2.24 -36.12 13.82
C GLY A 443 -1.49 -36.04 15.15
N ALA A 444 -0.41 -35.24 15.25
CA ALA A 444 0.31 -35.02 16.51
C ALA A 444 -0.57 -34.23 17.49
N ILE A 445 -0.60 -34.63 18.76
CA ILE A 445 -1.36 -33.93 19.79
C ILE A 445 -0.61 -32.64 20.17
N VAL A 446 -1.26 -31.49 20.00
CA VAL A 446 -0.69 -30.15 20.30
C VAL A 446 -1.37 -29.53 21.51
N LEU A 447 -2.69 -29.71 21.64
CA LEU A 447 -3.50 -29.29 22.78
C LEU A 447 -4.20 -30.51 23.38
N ALA A 448 -4.39 -30.49 24.70
CA ALA A 448 -5.13 -31.56 25.39
C ALA A 448 -6.61 -31.62 24.98
N LYS A 449 -7.20 -30.46 24.72
CA LYS A 449 -8.57 -30.30 24.19
C LYS A 449 -8.58 -29.22 23.10
N PRO A 450 -9.54 -29.28 22.15
CA PRO A 450 -9.83 -28.17 21.26
C PRO A 450 -10.02 -26.86 22.02
N LEU A 451 -9.70 -25.74 21.36
CA LEU A 451 -9.90 -24.43 21.92
C LEU A 451 -11.41 -24.16 22.05
N ASN A 452 -11.86 -23.90 23.27
CA ASN A 452 -13.25 -23.55 23.56
C ASN A 452 -13.29 -22.13 24.13
N PHE A 453 -13.76 -21.18 23.31
CA PHE A 453 -13.80 -19.77 23.71
C PHE A 453 -14.72 -19.49 24.91
N MET A 454 -15.72 -20.35 25.19
CA MET A 454 -16.57 -20.20 26.36
C MET A 454 -15.86 -20.63 27.65
N ASP A 455 -15.05 -21.68 27.60
CA ASP A 455 -14.21 -22.05 28.75
C ASP A 455 -13.19 -20.93 29.04
N MET A 456 -12.65 -20.34 27.98
CA MET A 456 -11.58 -19.34 28.08
C MET A 456 -12.01 -17.98 28.65
N ILE A 457 -13.31 -17.68 28.77
CA ILE A 457 -13.77 -16.41 29.37
C ILE A 457 -13.95 -16.51 30.90
N HIS A 458 -13.91 -17.73 31.44
CA HIS A 458 -13.91 -17.96 32.88
C HIS A 458 -12.46 -17.98 33.38
N TYR A 459 -12.17 -17.15 34.38
CA TYR A 459 -10.85 -17.16 35.00
C TYR A 459 -10.76 -18.40 35.90
N GLU A 460 -10.10 -19.45 35.41
CA GLU A 460 -9.70 -20.59 36.23
C GLU A 460 -8.29 -20.29 36.74
N ASP A 461 -8.14 -20.14 38.07
CA ASP A 461 -6.82 -20.27 38.71
C ASP A 461 -6.35 -21.71 38.45
N ILE A 462 -5.42 -21.89 37.50
CA ILE A 462 -4.71 -23.15 37.28
C ILE A 462 -3.43 -23.16 38.11
#